data_AF-A0AAN1UP82-F1
#
_entry.id   AF-A0AAN1UP82-F1
#
_cell.length_a   1.000
_cell.length_b   1.000
_cell.length_c   1.000
_cell.angle_alpha   90.00
_cell.angle_beta   90.00
_cell.angle_gamma   90.00
#
_symmetry.space_group_name_H-M   'P 1'
#
loop_
_entity.id
_entity.type
_entity.pdbx_description
1 polymer ?
#
loop_
_entity_poly.entity_id
_entity_poly.type
_entity_poly.pdbx_seq_one_letter_code
_entity_poly.pdbx_strand_id
1 'polypeptide(L)'
;MTLQAWEWMCQQETFLIKDVIAVTGMSEAHIYKVVRDWLAAGHLIKHPDGVVSRPAYFKVVSAQYVPPIGKSSGQKRPKCRNKRKTNQQKMWNTMKISRFFTLTDLMLTAETGQKQAWFYTDRLVKAGYVKVLFKVDSLLPVPARHGLTGRYQLVRDTGRYAPLCRDHGCWDQNQQQLYPFQREEETHGNVA
;
A
#
# COMPACT_ATOMS: atom_id res chain seq x y z
N MET A 1 -19.50 20.72 5.50
CA MET A 1 -20.87 21.26 5.64
C MET A 1 -21.14 21.56 7.08
N THR A 2 -21.92 22.60 7.37
CA THR A 2 -22.44 22.94 8.71
C THR A 2 -23.86 22.38 8.87
N LEU A 3 -24.33 22.23 10.11
CA LEU A 3 -25.72 21.84 10.40
C LEU A 3 -26.73 22.85 9.87
N GLN A 4 -26.43 24.14 10.04
CA GLN A 4 -27.22 25.26 9.53
C GLN A 4 -27.46 25.18 8.00
N ALA A 5 -26.46 24.71 7.24
CA ALA A 5 -26.60 24.53 5.79
C ALA A 5 -27.61 23.43 5.44
N TRP A 6 -27.60 22.33 6.21
CA TRP A 6 -28.49 21.20 6.01
C TRP A 6 -29.94 21.54 6.38
N GLU A 7 -30.14 22.23 7.50
CA GLU A 7 -31.46 22.71 7.92
C GLU A 7 -32.07 23.65 6.89
N TRP A 8 -31.27 24.59 6.36
CA TRP A 8 -31.72 25.47 5.28
C TRP A 8 -32.12 24.69 4.02
N MET A 9 -31.33 23.68 3.62
CA MET A 9 -31.67 22.81 2.48
C MET A 9 -32.96 22.02 2.70
N CYS A 10 -33.24 21.57 3.92
CA CYS A 10 -34.45 20.83 4.23
C CYS A 10 -35.71 21.70 4.17
N GLN A 11 -35.58 23.02 4.37
CA GLN A 11 -36.68 23.98 4.25
C GLN A 11 -37.03 24.33 2.80
N GLN A 12 -36.08 24.16 1.87
CA GLN A 12 -36.28 24.48 0.45
C GLN A 12 -36.84 23.27 -0.31
N GLU A 13 -37.83 23.51 -1.18
CA GLU A 13 -38.37 22.46 -2.06
C GLU A 13 -37.35 22.06 -3.15
N THR A 14 -36.58 23.03 -3.65
CA THR A 14 -35.42 22.85 -4.53
C THR A 14 -34.39 23.94 -4.26
N PHE A 15 -33.11 23.65 -4.45
CA PHE A 15 -32.04 24.65 -4.25
C PHE A 15 -30.90 24.53 -5.28
N LEU A 16 -30.17 25.63 -5.48
CA LEU A 16 -28.94 25.67 -6.27
C LEU A 16 -27.71 25.63 -5.37
N ILE A 17 -26.62 25.04 -5.85
CA ILE A 17 -25.34 25.00 -5.12
C ILE A 17 -24.81 26.42 -4.83
N LYS A 18 -25.09 27.39 -5.72
CA LYS A 18 -24.69 28.80 -5.52
C LYS A 18 -25.34 29.43 -4.29
N ASP A 19 -26.60 29.11 -4.03
CA ASP A 19 -27.33 29.65 -2.87
C ASP A 19 -26.74 29.09 -1.57
N VAL A 20 -26.34 27.82 -1.60
CA VAL A 20 -25.66 27.15 -0.48
C VAL A 20 -24.30 27.78 -0.20
N ILE A 21 -23.55 28.13 -1.26
CA ILE A 21 -22.27 28.86 -1.12
C ILE A 21 -22.52 30.20 -0.45
N ALA A 22 -23.54 30.95 -0.89
CA ALA A 22 -23.90 32.25 -0.33
C ALA A 22 -24.28 32.18 1.14
N VAL A 23 -25.08 31.18 1.55
CA VAL A 23 -25.52 31.01 2.94
C VAL A 23 -24.40 30.53 3.86
N THR A 24 -23.49 29.69 3.36
CA THR A 24 -22.48 29.03 4.21
C THR A 24 -21.11 29.69 4.20
N GLY A 25 -20.80 30.52 3.20
CA GLY A 25 -19.49 31.12 3.01
C GLY A 25 -18.36 30.11 2.77
N MET A 26 -18.67 28.82 2.54
CA MET A 26 -17.66 27.78 2.31
C MET A 26 -17.15 27.80 0.87
N SER A 27 -15.93 27.27 0.66
CA SER A 27 -15.37 27.08 -0.68
C SER A 27 -16.30 26.28 -1.60
N GLU A 28 -16.50 26.78 -2.82
CA GLU A 28 -17.28 26.14 -3.87
C GLU A 28 -16.85 24.68 -4.10
N ALA A 29 -15.54 24.41 -4.16
CA ALA A 29 -15.00 23.07 -4.34
C ALA A 29 -15.39 22.10 -3.21
N HIS A 30 -15.48 22.62 -1.97
CA HIS A 30 -15.89 21.83 -0.81
C HIS A 30 -17.37 21.47 -0.88
N ILE A 31 -18.24 22.43 -1.26
CA ILE A 31 -19.68 22.20 -1.37
C ILE A 31 -19.98 21.21 -2.50
N TYR A 32 -19.36 21.36 -3.68
CA TYR A 32 -19.51 20.39 -4.76
C TYR A 32 -19.09 18.98 -4.35
N LYS A 33 -18.03 18.85 -3.56
CA LYS A 33 -17.58 17.56 -3.05
C LYS A 33 -18.63 16.95 -2.11
N VAL A 34 -19.12 17.72 -1.15
CA VAL A 34 -20.11 17.22 -0.18
C VAL A 34 -21.43 16.86 -0.88
N VAL A 35 -21.91 17.70 -1.80
CA VAL A 35 -23.12 17.43 -2.59
C VAL A 35 -22.96 16.16 -3.41
N ARG A 36 -21.79 15.93 -4.03
CA ARG A 36 -21.50 14.68 -4.75
C ARG A 36 -21.55 13.46 -3.83
N ASP A 37 -20.96 13.56 -2.65
CA ASP A 37 -20.96 12.47 -1.68
C ASP A 37 -22.39 12.17 -1.18
N TRP A 38 -23.21 13.20 -0.98
CA TRP A 38 -24.61 13.07 -0.56
C TRP A 38 -25.54 12.56 -1.68
N LEU A 39 -25.28 12.90 -2.94
CA LEU A 39 -25.93 12.28 -4.10
C LEU A 39 -25.60 10.79 -4.18
N ALA A 40 -24.33 10.42 -4.02
CA ALA A 40 -23.89 9.02 -4.08
C ALA A 40 -24.46 8.19 -2.91
N ALA A 41 -24.65 8.81 -1.74
CA ALA A 41 -25.26 8.19 -0.57
C ALA A 41 -26.81 8.23 -0.58
N GLY A 42 -27.44 8.88 -1.58
CA GLY A 42 -28.90 8.92 -1.72
C GLY A 42 -29.62 9.94 -0.83
N HIS A 43 -28.90 10.88 -0.21
CA HIS A 43 -29.51 11.96 0.59
C HIS A 43 -30.08 13.09 -0.28
N LEU A 44 -29.58 13.23 -1.51
CA LEU A 44 -30.02 14.22 -2.49
C LEU A 44 -30.47 13.53 -3.78
N ILE A 45 -31.44 14.13 -4.47
CA ILE A 45 -31.79 13.80 -5.85
C ILE A 45 -31.55 15.03 -6.72
N LYS A 46 -31.02 14.80 -7.92
CA LYS A 46 -30.93 15.83 -8.96
C LYS A 46 -32.29 15.95 -9.65
N HIS A 47 -32.84 17.16 -9.70
CA HIS A 47 -34.10 17.38 -10.41
C HIS A 47 -33.90 17.19 -11.92
N PRO A 48 -34.80 16.48 -12.64
CA PRO A 48 -34.62 16.13 -14.05
C PRO A 48 -34.72 17.30 -15.03
N ASP A 49 -35.24 18.47 -14.63
CA ASP A 49 -35.44 19.64 -15.51
C ASP A 49 -34.16 20.43 -15.88
N GLY A 50 -33.01 19.75 -15.84
CA GLY A 50 -31.72 20.32 -16.24
C GLY A 50 -31.53 20.27 -17.76
N VAL A 51 -32.13 21.19 -18.51
CA VAL A 51 -31.65 21.54 -19.85
C VAL A 51 -30.17 21.95 -19.72
N VAL A 52 -29.32 21.58 -20.69
CA VAL A 52 -27.86 21.86 -20.73
C VAL A 52 -27.50 23.33 -20.42
N SER A 53 -28.45 24.25 -20.64
CA SER A 53 -28.30 25.70 -20.43
C SER A 53 -28.67 26.21 -19.02
N ARG A 54 -29.26 25.40 -18.12
CA ARG A 54 -29.68 25.84 -16.78
C ARG A 54 -28.89 25.12 -15.67
N PRO A 55 -28.56 25.81 -14.56
CA PRO A 55 -27.83 25.19 -13.46
C PRO A 55 -28.66 24.06 -12.83
N ALA A 56 -27.99 22.98 -12.39
CA ALA A 56 -28.65 21.82 -11.82
C ALA A 56 -29.31 22.15 -10.47
N TYR A 57 -30.60 21.86 -10.36
CA TYR A 57 -31.36 21.94 -9.10
C TYR A 57 -31.27 20.63 -8.32
N PHE A 58 -31.16 20.74 -7.00
CA PHE A 58 -31.09 19.62 -6.08
C PHE A 58 -32.25 19.65 -5.10
N LYS A 59 -32.73 18.46 -4.71
CA LYS A 59 -33.79 18.28 -3.71
C LYS A 59 -33.34 17.27 -2.66
N VAL A 60 -33.66 17.54 -1.39
CA VAL A 60 -33.43 16.61 -0.28
C VAL A 60 -34.45 15.48 -0.36
N VAL A 61 -33.98 14.23 -0.30
CA VAL A 61 -34.85 13.03 -0.41
C VAL A 61 -35.67 12.81 0.85
N SER A 62 -35.04 12.95 2.02
CA SER A 62 -35.70 12.83 3.31
C SER A 62 -34.93 13.59 4.38
N ALA A 63 -35.63 14.48 5.10
CA ALA A 63 -35.08 15.23 6.23
C ALA A 63 -34.79 14.34 7.45
N GLN A 64 -35.31 13.11 7.49
CA GLN A 64 -35.09 12.17 8.61
C GLN A 64 -33.67 11.58 8.62
N TYR A 65 -32.98 11.57 7.49
CA TYR A 65 -31.64 11.01 7.37
C TYR A 65 -30.60 12.13 7.25
N VAL A 66 -30.25 12.69 8.41
CA VAL A 66 -29.20 13.70 8.50
C VAL A 66 -27.88 13.09 8.02
N PRO A 67 -27.28 13.62 6.94
CA PRO A 67 -26.02 13.10 6.44
C PRO A 67 -24.89 13.37 7.47
N PRO A 68 -23.76 12.66 7.37
CA PRO A 68 -22.61 12.93 8.23
C PRO A 68 -22.09 14.36 8.00
N ILE A 69 -22.36 15.23 8.97
CA ILE A 69 -21.94 16.63 9.01
C ILE A 69 -20.68 16.74 9.87
N GLY A 70 -19.68 17.50 9.42
CA GLY A 70 -18.42 17.73 10.15
C GLY A 70 -17.36 16.62 10.06
N LYS A 71 -17.74 15.35 9.89
CA LYS A 71 -16.80 14.25 9.62
C LYS A 71 -16.83 13.99 8.12
N SER A 72 -15.66 13.99 7.47
CA SER A 72 -15.54 13.68 6.06
C SER A 72 -16.24 12.36 5.73
N SER A 73 -17.45 12.46 5.17
CA SER A 73 -18.24 11.38 4.60
C SER A 73 -17.57 10.71 3.41
N GLY A 74 -16.43 11.27 2.96
CA GLY A 74 -15.62 10.69 1.93
C GLY A 74 -15.19 9.31 2.38
N GLN A 75 -15.86 8.28 1.86
CA GLN A 75 -15.30 6.96 1.71
C GLN A 75 -13.84 7.17 1.34
N LYS A 76 -12.92 6.71 2.21
CA LYS A 76 -11.49 6.85 1.95
C LYS A 76 -11.27 6.18 0.60
N ARG A 77 -11.12 6.97 -0.47
CA ARG A 77 -10.79 6.44 -1.78
C ARG A 77 -9.60 5.52 -1.55
N PRO A 78 -9.63 4.25 -1.98
CA PRO A 78 -8.48 3.38 -1.83
C PRO A 78 -7.32 4.15 -2.44
N LYS A 79 -6.30 4.47 -1.62
CA LYS A 79 -5.12 5.22 -2.09
C LYS A 79 -4.68 4.52 -3.37
N CYS A 80 -4.71 5.23 -4.51
CA CYS A 80 -4.18 4.71 -5.76
C CYS A 80 -2.79 4.16 -5.45
N ARG A 81 -2.66 2.84 -5.54
CA ARG A 81 -1.47 2.11 -5.11
C ARG A 81 -0.30 2.73 -5.87
N ASN A 82 0.64 3.33 -5.15
CA ASN A 82 1.74 4.07 -5.76
C ASN A 82 2.43 3.14 -6.77
N LYS A 83 2.61 3.57 -8.03
CA LYS A 83 3.17 2.73 -9.12
C LYS A 83 4.62 2.30 -8.86
N ARG A 84 5.25 2.80 -7.80
CA ARG A 84 6.61 2.46 -7.40
C ARG A 84 6.69 1.01 -6.90
N LYS A 85 7.66 0.27 -7.42
CA LYS A 85 8.00 -1.08 -6.93
C LYS A 85 8.39 -0.99 -5.45
N THR A 86 7.95 -1.96 -4.66
CA THR A 86 8.37 -2.09 -3.26
C THR A 86 9.86 -2.43 -3.20
N ASN A 87 10.49 -2.14 -2.06
CA ASN A 87 11.91 -2.48 -1.85
C ASN A 87 12.17 -3.98 -2.00
N GLN A 88 11.28 -4.84 -1.49
CA GLN A 88 11.34 -6.29 -1.68
C GLN A 88 11.31 -6.67 -3.17
N GLN A 89 10.44 -6.03 -3.96
CA GLN A 89 10.38 -6.27 -5.40
C GLN A 89 11.63 -5.78 -6.13
N LYS A 90 12.25 -4.68 -5.69
CA LYS A 90 13.53 -4.21 -6.23
C LYS A 90 14.63 -5.24 -5.95
N MET A 91 14.79 -5.66 -4.68
CA MET A 91 15.76 -6.69 -4.28
C MET A 91 15.56 -8.00 -5.06
N TRP A 92 14.31 -8.46 -5.19
CA TRP A 92 14.00 -9.66 -5.97
C TRP A 92 14.41 -9.55 -7.44
N ASN A 93 14.19 -8.40 -8.08
CA ASN A 93 14.63 -8.19 -9.46
C ASN A 93 16.16 -8.25 -9.56
N THR A 94 16.88 -7.65 -8.60
CA THR A 94 18.35 -7.72 -8.54
C THR A 94 18.82 -9.16 -8.44
N MET A 95 18.27 -9.94 -7.50
CA MET A 95 18.62 -11.36 -7.32
C MET A 95 18.40 -12.19 -8.60
N LYS A 96 17.30 -11.93 -9.33
CA LYS A 96 17.01 -12.63 -10.59
C LYS A 96 17.96 -12.26 -11.72
N ILE A 97 18.37 -11.00 -11.80
CA ILE A 97 19.31 -10.53 -12.83
C ILE A 97 20.70 -11.07 -12.54
N SER A 98 21.20 -10.92 -11.31
CA SER A 98 22.59 -11.24 -10.99
C SER A 98 22.81 -12.73 -10.70
N ARG A 99 21.79 -13.44 -10.20
CA ARG A 99 21.81 -14.83 -9.68
C ARG A 99 22.71 -15.04 -8.47
N PHE A 100 23.91 -14.47 -8.48
CA PHE A 100 24.84 -14.36 -7.39
C PHE A 100 24.85 -12.92 -6.89
N PHE A 101 24.77 -12.71 -5.58
CA PHE A 101 24.67 -11.36 -5.03
C PHE A 101 25.22 -11.28 -3.61
N THR A 102 25.48 -10.05 -3.19
CA THR A 102 25.80 -9.67 -1.82
C THR A 102 24.66 -8.85 -1.22
N LEU A 103 24.64 -8.69 0.11
CA LEU A 103 23.67 -7.79 0.76
C LEU A 103 23.87 -6.33 0.32
N THR A 104 25.11 -5.93 0.03
CA THR A 104 25.45 -4.58 -0.46
C THR A 104 24.78 -4.30 -1.81
N ASP A 105 24.79 -5.26 -2.73
CA ASP A 105 24.12 -5.13 -4.04
C ASP A 105 22.62 -4.88 -3.87
N LEU A 106 21.99 -5.58 -2.94
CA LEU A 106 20.57 -5.41 -2.63
C LEU A 106 20.30 -4.04 -2.00
N MET A 107 21.15 -3.60 -1.07
CA MET A 107 21.02 -2.30 -0.42
C MET A 107 21.10 -1.16 -1.43
N LEU A 108 22.07 -1.21 -2.35
CA LEU A 108 22.27 -0.20 -3.38
C LEU A 108 21.11 -0.17 -4.38
N THR A 109 20.70 -1.33 -4.90
CA THR A 109 19.65 -1.40 -5.94
C THR A 109 18.25 -1.15 -5.41
N ALA A 110 17.97 -1.51 -4.15
CA ALA A 110 16.67 -1.31 -3.54
C ALA A 110 16.55 -0.01 -2.72
N GLU A 111 17.65 0.72 -2.56
CA GLU A 111 17.75 1.92 -1.70
C GLU A 111 17.30 1.61 -0.27
N THR A 112 17.81 0.52 0.30
CA THR A 112 17.42 0.03 1.64
C THR A 112 18.59 -0.11 2.60
N GLY A 113 18.30 0.01 3.90
CA GLY A 113 19.27 -0.27 4.95
C GLY A 113 19.59 -1.76 5.12
N GLN A 114 20.75 -2.03 5.71
CA GLN A 114 21.31 -3.37 5.91
C GLN A 114 20.34 -4.33 6.62
N LYS A 115 19.65 -3.88 7.68
CA LYS A 115 18.70 -4.70 8.43
C LYS A 115 17.56 -5.23 7.55
N GLN A 116 17.06 -4.42 6.63
CA GLN A 116 15.96 -4.82 5.75
C GLN A 116 16.43 -5.81 4.68
N ALA A 117 17.59 -5.57 4.06
CA ALA A 117 18.18 -6.47 3.09
C ALA A 117 18.53 -7.83 3.72
N TRP A 118 19.15 -7.81 4.92
CA TRP A 118 19.45 -9.01 5.69
C TRP A 118 18.18 -9.78 6.04
N PHE A 119 17.18 -9.12 6.62
CA PHE A 119 15.93 -9.77 7.04
C PHE A 119 15.22 -10.44 5.86
N TYR A 120 15.12 -9.76 4.72
CA TYR A 120 14.48 -10.33 3.53
C TYR A 120 15.28 -11.53 3.00
N THR A 121 16.61 -11.42 2.92
CA THR A 121 17.48 -12.50 2.44
C THR A 121 17.43 -13.71 3.37
N ASP A 122 17.50 -13.52 4.70
CA ASP A 122 17.40 -14.58 5.71
C ASP A 122 16.09 -15.37 5.59
N ARG A 123 14.95 -14.67 5.43
CA ARG A 123 13.65 -15.32 5.23
C ARG A 123 13.60 -16.13 3.93
N LEU A 124 14.20 -15.63 2.85
CA LEU A 124 14.30 -16.36 1.59
C LEU A 124 15.23 -17.57 1.68
N VAL A 125 16.32 -17.48 2.47
CA VAL A 125 17.20 -18.62 2.75
C VAL A 125 16.42 -19.71 3.48
N LYS A 126 15.75 -19.35 4.58
CA LYS A 126 14.93 -20.29 5.37
C LYS A 126 13.80 -20.92 4.55
N ALA A 127 13.22 -20.20 3.59
CA ALA A 127 12.18 -20.73 2.70
C ALA A 127 12.75 -21.50 1.47
N GLY A 128 14.08 -21.64 1.36
CA GLY A 128 14.74 -22.40 0.30
C GLY A 128 14.80 -21.70 -1.07
N TYR A 129 14.58 -20.39 -1.13
CA TYR A 129 14.73 -19.61 -2.37
C TYR A 129 16.19 -19.26 -2.64
N VAL A 130 16.95 -18.97 -1.58
CA VAL A 130 18.32 -18.49 -1.64
C VAL A 130 19.23 -19.47 -0.90
N LYS A 131 20.41 -19.73 -1.45
CA LYS A 131 21.46 -20.51 -0.80
C LYS A 131 22.58 -19.57 -0.36
N VAL A 132 23.09 -19.78 0.85
CA VAL A 132 24.29 -19.10 1.35
C VAL A 132 25.51 -19.81 0.75
N LEU A 133 26.35 -19.09 0.02
CA LEU A 133 27.60 -19.64 -0.53
C LEU A 133 28.78 -19.34 0.39
N PHE A 134 28.80 -18.15 0.97
CA PHE A 134 29.84 -17.71 1.87
C PHE A 134 29.21 -16.84 2.95
N LYS A 135 29.41 -17.23 4.21
CA LYS A 135 28.98 -16.46 5.38
C LYS A 135 30.22 -15.90 6.04
N VAL A 136 30.24 -14.59 6.22
CA VAL A 136 31.31 -13.94 7.00
C VAL A 136 31.03 -14.23 8.46
N ASP A 137 32.00 -14.83 9.14
CA ASP A 137 31.90 -15.07 10.58
C ASP A 137 31.93 -13.73 11.33
N SER A 138 30.92 -13.49 12.15
CA SER A 138 30.79 -12.30 12.97
C SER A 138 31.78 -12.26 14.14
N LEU A 139 32.31 -13.42 14.55
CA LEU A 139 33.26 -13.55 15.64
C LEU A 139 34.70 -13.17 15.24
N LEU A 140 34.97 -13.04 13.94
CA LEU A 140 36.27 -12.63 13.45
C LEU A 140 36.60 -11.18 13.89
N PRO A 141 37.86 -10.92 14.30
CA PRO A 141 38.32 -9.56 14.59
C PRO A 141 38.08 -8.61 13.41
N VAL A 142 37.79 -7.33 13.70
CA VAL A 142 37.49 -6.30 12.69
C VAL A 142 38.53 -6.24 11.55
N PRO A 143 39.86 -6.33 11.80
CA PRO A 143 40.85 -6.33 10.72
C PRO A 143 40.72 -7.55 9.79
N ALA A 144 40.44 -8.73 10.34
CA ALA A 144 40.26 -9.97 9.58
C ALA A 144 38.93 -10.00 8.81
N ARG A 145 37.93 -9.25 9.28
CA ARG A 145 36.62 -9.12 8.62
C ARG A 145 36.63 -8.11 7.47
N HIS A 146 37.63 -7.24 7.40
CA HIS A 146 37.67 -6.16 6.43
C HIS A 146 37.72 -6.70 4.99
N GLY A 147 36.82 -6.22 4.12
CA GLY A 147 36.72 -6.66 2.73
C GLY A 147 35.96 -7.99 2.52
N LEU A 148 35.67 -8.75 3.58
CA LEU A 148 34.85 -9.95 3.48
C LEU A 148 33.36 -9.57 3.37
N THR A 149 32.68 -10.12 2.36
CA THR A 149 31.24 -9.90 2.16
C THR A 149 30.56 -11.22 1.89
N GLY A 150 29.43 -11.47 2.58
CA GLY A 150 28.65 -12.68 2.40
C GLY A 150 28.11 -12.80 0.98
N ARG A 151 28.23 -13.99 0.39
CA ARG A 151 27.76 -14.29 -0.96
C ARG A 151 26.58 -15.24 -0.91
N TYR A 152 25.58 -14.93 -1.73
CA TYR A 152 24.32 -15.66 -1.81
C TYR A 152 24.03 -16.00 -3.27
N GLN A 153 23.28 -17.08 -3.46
CA GLN A 153 22.81 -17.52 -4.78
C GLN A 153 21.30 -17.68 -4.75
N LEU A 154 20.61 -17.14 -5.76
CA LEU A 154 19.20 -17.42 -5.99
C LEU A 154 19.06 -18.81 -6.62
N VAL A 155 18.45 -19.75 -5.89
CA VAL A 155 18.26 -21.15 -6.33
C VAL A 155 16.89 -21.34 -6.97
N ARG A 156 15.85 -20.70 -6.42
CA ARG A 156 14.48 -20.83 -6.92
C ARG A 156 13.97 -19.51 -7.45
N ASP A 157 13.80 -19.40 -8.76
CA ASP A 157 13.15 -18.28 -9.42
C ASP A 157 11.74 -18.66 -9.85
N THR A 158 10.74 -18.19 -9.10
CA THR A 158 9.33 -18.51 -9.37
C THR A 158 8.64 -17.46 -10.25
N GLY A 159 9.37 -16.43 -10.70
CA GLY A 159 8.87 -15.49 -11.70
C GLY A 159 8.83 -14.03 -11.24
N ARG A 160 7.81 -13.29 -11.72
CA ARG A 160 7.78 -11.82 -11.69
C ARG A 160 7.74 -11.27 -10.27
N TYR A 161 6.85 -11.79 -9.43
CA TYR A 161 6.55 -11.21 -8.13
C TYR A 161 7.48 -11.74 -7.04
N ALA A 162 7.92 -10.84 -6.17
CA ALA A 162 8.70 -11.19 -5.00
C ALA A 162 7.88 -12.05 -4.01
N PRO A 163 8.46 -13.10 -3.41
CA PRO A 163 7.82 -13.82 -2.31
C PRO A 163 7.54 -12.89 -1.12
N LEU A 164 6.37 -13.02 -0.51
CA LEU A 164 5.97 -12.23 0.66
C LEU A 164 6.38 -12.96 1.94
N CYS A 165 7.29 -12.37 2.71
CA CYS A 165 7.68 -12.91 4.00
C CYS A 165 6.51 -12.84 5.01
N ARG A 166 6.17 -13.97 5.61
CA ARG A 166 5.24 -14.13 6.73
C ARG A 166 5.97 -14.77 7.91
N ASP A 167 5.28 -14.96 9.03
CA ASP A 167 5.89 -15.45 10.27
C ASP A 167 6.39 -16.90 10.17
N HIS A 168 5.68 -17.74 9.41
CA HIS A 168 5.97 -19.18 9.29
C HIS A 168 6.50 -19.61 7.91
N GLY A 169 6.68 -18.67 6.98
CA GLY A 169 7.15 -18.98 5.64
C GLY A 169 7.14 -17.79 4.70
N CYS A 170 7.48 -18.03 3.44
CA CYS A 170 7.32 -17.06 2.35
C CYS A 170 6.15 -17.49 1.46
N TRP A 171 5.19 -16.59 1.25
CA TRP A 171 4.09 -16.81 0.32
C TRP A 171 4.54 -16.46 -1.10
N ASP A 172 4.52 -17.44 -1.99
CA ASP A 172 4.80 -17.25 -3.40
C ASP A 172 3.58 -16.71 -4.13
N GLN A 173 3.66 -15.49 -4.64
CA GLN A 173 2.57 -14.88 -5.39
C GLN A 173 2.46 -15.42 -6.83
N ASN A 174 3.52 -15.99 -7.39
CA ASN A 174 3.49 -16.55 -8.74
C ASN A 174 2.88 -17.95 -8.73
N GLN A 175 3.22 -18.77 -7.73
CA GLN A 175 2.74 -20.15 -7.59
C GLN A 175 1.52 -20.29 -6.68
N GLN A 176 1.12 -19.23 -5.97
CA GLN A 176 0.01 -19.24 -5.01
C GLN A 176 0.17 -20.31 -3.92
N GLN A 177 1.40 -20.48 -3.43
CA GLN A 177 1.74 -21.49 -2.42
C GLN A 177 2.61 -20.89 -1.31
N LEU A 178 2.42 -21.38 -0.08
CA LEU A 178 3.28 -21.03 1.05
C LEU A 178 4.48 -21.98 1.10
N TYR A 179 5.68 -21.43 1.14
CA TYR A 179 6.91 -22.15 1.42
C TYR A 179 7.28 -21.98 2.90
N PRO A 180 7.13 -23.04 3.71
CA PRO A 180 7.45 -22.97 5.14
C PRO A 180 8.96 -22.79 5.34
N PHE A 181 9.33 -22.17 6.45
CA PHE A 181 10.74 -22.12 6.83
C PHE A 181 11.24 -23.52 7.19
N GLN A 182 12.29 -23.96 6.52
CA GLN A 182 13.01 -25.18 6.85
C GLN A 182 13.64 -24.97 8.23
N ARG A 183 13.34 -25.86 9.18
CA ARG A 183 14.14 -25.93 10.42
C ARG A 183 15.54 -26.34 10.00
N GLU A 184 16.55 -25.62 10.48
CA GLU A 184 17.93 -26.04 10.34
C GLU A 184 18.06 -27.41 11.03
N GLU A 185 18.14 -28.49 10.26
CA GLU A 185 18.80 -29.70 10.73
C GLU A 185 20.29 -29.34 10.84
N GLU A 186 20.72 -29.06 12.06
CA GLU A 186 22.11 -28.85 12.41
C GLU A 186 22.89 -30.14 12.14
N THR A 187 23.32 -30.38 10.89
CA THR A 187 24.44 -31.28 10.63
C THR A 187 25.70 -30.59 11.14
N HIS A 188 25.94 -30.70 12.45
CA HIS A 188 27.26 -30.53 13.04
C HIS A 188 28.15 -31.63 12.45
N GLY A 189 28.82 -31.30 11.34
CA GLY A 189 29.93 -32.09 10.80
C GLY A 189 31.07 -32.05 11.80
N ASN A 190 31.05 -32.99 12.74
CA ASN A 190 32.17 -33.30 13.63
C ASN A 190 33.30 -33.81 12.73
N VAL A 191 34.33 -32.99 12.50
CA VAL A 191 35.57 -33.45 11.86
C VAL A 191 36.48 -33.91 12.99
N ALA A 192 36.69 -35.23 13.02
CA ALA A 192 37.63 -35.92 13.89
C ALA A 192 39.10 -35.55 13.59
#